data_AF-A0A5C3DQJ6-F1
#
_entry.id   AF-A0A5C3DQJ6-F1
#
_cell.length_a   1.000
_cell.length_b   1.000
_cell.length_c   1.000
_cell.angle_alpha   90.00
_cell.angle_beta   90.00
_cell.angle_gamma   90.00
#
_symmetry.space_group_name_H-M   'P 1'
#
loop_
_entity.id
_entity.type
_entity.pdbx_description
1 polymer ?
#
loop_
_entity_poly.entity_id
_entity_poly.type
_entity_poly.pdbx_seq_one_letter_code
_entity_poly.pdbx_strand_id
1 'polypeptide(L)'
;MTKPIPYRAPTLTLVASLAAIGTWYFARDIPEFNNLFGGPSALRSLTSVLVKIHLAEGVAMLLYSLYRGTDLITAAKWGVTNFIAGFPTYFKFRKVNG
;
A
#
# COMPACT_ATOMS: atom_id res chain seq x y z
N MET A 1 27.22 -15.90 -3.66
CA MET A 1 25.75 -15.87 -3.50
C MET A 1 25.36 -14.52 -2.95
N THR A 2 24.44 -13.80 -3.60
CA THR A 2 23.84 -12.58 -3.03
C THR A 2 23.10 -12.94 -1.76
N LYS A 3 23.19 -12.09 -0.72
CA LYS A 3 22.45 -12.32 0.53
C LYS A 3 20.95 -12.39 0.22
N PRO A 4 20.19 -13.31 0.86
CA PRO A 4 18.74 -13.33 0.71
C PRO A 4 18.16 -11.96 1.05
N ILE A 5 17.19 -11.49 0.27
CA ILE A 5 16.50 -10.22 0.53
C ILE A 5 15.39 -10.49 1.54
N PRO A 6 15.53 -10.11 2.83
CA PRO A 6 14.49 -10.37 3.82
C PRO A 6 13.27 -9.45 3.62
N TYR A 7 12.12 -9.93 4.07
CA TYR A 7 10.94 -9.11 4.30
C TYR A 7 10.95 -8.54 5.73
N ARG A 8 10.71 -7.23 5.86
CA ARG A 8 10.47 -6.56 7.14
C ARG A 8 9.34 -5.55 6.99
N ALA A 9 8.17 -5.88 7.54
CA ALA A 9 6.99 -5.04 7.46
C ALA A 9 7.26 -3.61 7.98
N PRO A 10 6.79 -2.56 7.28
CA PRO A 10 6.72 -1.21 7.82
C PRO A 10 5.51 -1.11 8.77
N THR A 11 5.57 -1.79 9.94
CA THR A 11 4.41 -2.02 10.82
C THR A 11 3.61 -0.77 11.12
N LEU A 12 4.26 0.34 11.51
CA LEU A 12 3.56 1.59 11.83
C LEU A 12 2.77 2.12 10.63
N THR A 13 3.40 2.17 9.45
CA THR A 13 2.74 2.62 8.22
C THR A 13 1.60 1.67 7.86
N LEU A 14 1.81 0.36 7.94
CA LEU A 14 0.77 -0.62 7.63
C LEU A 14 -0.45 -0.46 8.54
N VAL A 15 -0.23 -0.28 9.85
CA VAL A 15 -1.30 -0.03 10.82
C VAL A 15 -2.03 1.28 10.53
N ALA A 16 -1.30 2.36 10.24
CA ALA A 16 -1.90 3.65 9.89
C ALA A 16 -2.75 3.56 8.61
N SER A 17 -2.26 2.87 7.57
CA SER A 17 -2.99 2.66 6.32
C SER A 17 -4.24 1.82 6.54
N LEU A 18 -4.15 0.73 7.32
CA LEU A 18 -5.32 -0.10 7.65
C LEU A 18 -6.35 0.67 8.48
N ALA A 19 -5.91 1.52 9.42
CA ALA A 19 -6.81 2.38 10.17
C ALA A 19 -7.53 3.38 9.25
N ALA A 20 -6.82 4.02 8.32
CA ALA A 20 -7.42 4.95 7.35
C ALA A 20 -8.42 4.24 6.42
N ILE A 21 -8.09 3.05 5.91
CA ILE A 21 -9.00 2.23 5.10
C ILE A 21 -10.24 1.83 5.91
N GLY A 22 -10.05 1.42 7.16
CA GLY A 22 -11.14 1.08 8.07
C GLY A 22 -12.05 2.27 8.35
N THR A 23 -11.49 3.44 8.69
CA THR A 23 -12.23 4.67 8.89
C THR A 23 -13.04 5.02 7.65
N TRP A 24 -12.43 4.99 6.46
CA TRP A 24 -13.17 5.20 5.21
C TRP A 24 -14.31 4.19 5.04
N TYR A 25 -14.05 2.89 5.25
CA TYR A 25 -15.04 1.84 5.06
C TYR A 25 -16.28 2.03 5.94
N PHE A 26 -16.09 2.39 7.22
CA PHE A 26 -17.19 2.58 8.17
C PHE A 26 -17.83 3.98 8.11
N ALA A 27 -17.07 5.02 7.76
CA ALA A 27 -17.56 6.40 7.76
C ALA A 27 -18.10 6.87 6.41
N ARG A 28 -17.87 6.15 5.30
CA ARG A 28 -18.31 6.55 3.95
C ARG A 28 -19.82 6.73 3.77
N ASP A 29 -20.64 6.24 4.70
CA ASP A 29 -22.10 6.41 4.65
C ASP A 29 -22.58 7.54 5.58
N ILE A 30 -21.68 8.16 6.35
CA ILE A 30 -21.97 9.30 7.23
C ILE A 30 -21.98 10.59 6.39
N PRO A 31 -23.07 11.38 6.39
CA PRO A 31 -23.17 12.60 5.58
C PRO A 31 -22.07 13.62 5.90
N GLU A 32 -21.78 13.84 7.17
CA GLU A 32 -20.76 14.79 7.64
C GLU A 32 -19.39 14.39 7.10
N PHE A 33 -19.04 13.10 7.16
CA PHE A 33 -17.78 12.58 6.63
C PHE A 33 -17.71 12.75 5.11
N ASN A 34 -18.77 12.36 4.38
CA ASN A 34 -18.82 12.52 2.93
C ASN A 34 -18.64 13.98 2.49
N ASN A 35 -19.26 14.92 3.21
CA ASN A 35 -19.20 16.34 2.87
C ASN A 35 -17.79 16.92 3.02
N LEU A 36 -16.94 16.36 3.89
CA LEU A 36 -15.51 16.73 3.96
C LEU A 36 -14.77 16.47 2.63
N PHE A 37 -15.25 15.53 1.83
CA PHE A 37 -14.65 15.13 0.56
C PHE A 37 -15.45 15.59 -0.67
N GLY A 38 -16.38 16.55 -0.50
CA GLY A 38 -17.21 17.05 -1.61
C GLY A 38 -18.41 16.17 -1.94
N GLY A 39 -18.83 15.32 -1.00
CA GLY A 39 -19.98 14.43 -1.11
C GLY A 39 -19.64 13.02 -1.62
N PRO A 40 -20.64 12.11 -1.65
CA PRO A 40 -20.39 10.69 -1.90
C PRO A 40 -19.77 10.38 -3.28
N SER A 41 -20.08 11.18 -4.31
CA SER A 41 -19.54 10.98 -5.67
C SER A 41 -18.05 11.29 -5.72
N ALA A 42 -17.65 12.42 -5.13
CA ALA A 42 -16.25 12.84 -5.07
C ALA A 42 -15.42 11.88 -4.22
N LEU A 43 -15.95 11.44 -3.06
CA LEU A 43 -15.28 10.43 -2.23
C LEU A 43 -15.07 9.12 -2.98
N ARG A 44 -16.08 8.60 -3.70
CA ARG A 44 -15.95 7.37 -4.50
C ARG A 44 -14.91 7.52 -5.62
N SER A 45 -14.89 8.67 -6.30
CA SER A 45 -13.91 8.95 -7.36
C SER A 45 -12.49 8.98 -6.79
N LEU A 46 -12.28 9.70 -5.67
CA LEU A 46 -11.00 9.73 -4.96
C LEU A 46 -10.53 8.33 -4.56
N THR A 47 -11.39 7.53 -3.92
CA THR A 47 -11.03 6.16 -3.55
C THR A 47 -10.68 5.31 -4.77
N SER A 48 -11.43 5.42 -5.87
CA SER A 48 -11.13 4.66 -7.09
C SER A 48 -9.76 5.02 -7.66
N VAL A 49 -9.40 6.31 -7.68
CA VAL A 49 -8.09 6.77 -8.13
C VAL A 49 -6.98 6.23 -7.22
N LEU A 50 -7.14 6.36 -5.90
CA LEU A 50 -6.15 5.86 -4.93
C LEU A 50 -5.92 4.36 -5.05
N VAL A 51 -6.99 3.56 -5.18
CA VAL A 51 -6.87 2.10 -5.35
C VAL A 51 -6.13 1.74 -6.64
N LYS A 52 -6.39 2.44 -7.75
CA LYS A 52 -5.70 2.20 -9.03
C LYS A 52 -4.21 2.53 -8.94
N ILE A 53 -3.86 3.65 -8.31
CA ILE A 53 -2.47 4.05 -8.08
C ILE A 53 -1.77 2.99 -7.24
N HIS A 54 -2.36 2.63 -6.09
CA HIS A 54 -1.79 1.63 -5.19
C HIS A 54 -1.65 0.26 -5.84
N LEU A 55 -2.59 -0.14 -6.71
CA LEU A 55 -2.48 -1.38 -7.48
C LEU A 55 -1.25 -1.35 -8.40
N ALA A 56 -1.06 -0.27 -9.15
CA ALA A 56 0.10 -0.11 -10.02
C ALA A 56 1.41 -0.12 -9.20
N GLU A 57 1.45 0.58 -8.07
CA GLU A 57 2.62 0.58 -7.18
C GLU A 57 2.91 -0.80 -6.57
N GLY A 58 1.87 -1.53 -6.15
CA GLY A 58 2.00 -2.89 -5.61
C GLY A 58 2.57 -3.88 -6.64
N VAL A 59 2.09 -3.81 -7.88
CA VAL A 59 2.63 -4.62 -9.00
C VAL A 59 4.08 -4.22 -9.30
N ALA A 60 4.36 -2.92 -9.38
CA ALA A 60 5.73 -2.43 -9.62
C ALA A 60 6.68 -2.91 -8.51
N MET A 61 6.25 -2.87 -7.25
CA MET A 61 7.05 -3.33 -6.12
C MET A 61 7.29 -4.84 -6.14
N LEU A 62 6.28 -5.64 -6.52
CA LEU A 62 6.43 -7.09 -6.70
C LEU A 62 7.48 -7.39 -7.78
N LEU A 63 7.33 -6.78 -8.96
CA LEU A 63 8.25 -6.98 -10.09
C LEU A 63 9.67 -6.50 -9.75
N TYR A 64 9.79 -5.35 -9.10
CA TYR A 64 11.09 -4.82 -8.66
C TYR A 64 11.76 -5.74 -7.63
N SER A 65 10.99 -6.30 -6.70
CA SER A 65 11.52 -7.27 -5.72
C SER A 65 12.03 -8.53 -6.41
N LEU A 66 11.29 -9.07 -7.37
CA LEU A 66 11.72 -10.24 -8.17
C LEU A 66 12.99 -9.92 -8.97
N TYR A 67 13.03 -8.75 -9.63
CA TYR A 67 14.21 -8.28 -10.35
C TYR A 67 15.45 -8.20 -9.44
N ARG A 68 15.27 -7.85 -8.17
CA ARG A 68 16.35 -7.81 -7.17
C ARG A 68 16.77 -9.20 -6.66
N GLY A 69 16.09 -10.27 -7.05
CA GLY A 69 16.42 -11.65 -6.67
C GLY A 69 15.69 -12.18 -5.43
N THR A 70 14.57 -11.56 -5.03
CA THR A 70 13.67 -12.18 -4.02
C THR A 70 12.96 -13.41 -4.59
N ASP A 71 12.63 -14.37 -3.73
CA ASP A 71 11.67 -15.42 -4.04
C ASP A 71 10.24 -14.83 -4.18
N LEU A 72 9.35 -15.58 -4.86
CA LEU A 72 7.99 -15.13 -5.16
C LEU A 72 7.17 -14.81 -3.90
N ILE A 73 7.34 -15.56 -2.80
CA ILE A 73 6.59 -15.32 -1.56
C ILE A 73 7.03 -13.99 -0.94
N THR A 74 8.33 -13.75 -0.89
CA THR A 74 8.88 -12.49 -0.39
C THR A 74 8.51 -11.30 -1.27
N ALA A 75 8.58 -11.46 -2.59
CA ALA A 75 8.14 -10.44 -3.55
C ALA A 75 6.65 -10.10 -3.39
N ALA A 76 5.81 -11.12 -3.22
CA ALA A 76 4.38 -10.95 -2.98
C ALA A 76 4.11 -10.20 -1.66
N LYS A 77 4.85 -10.50 -0.58
CA LYS A 77 4.75 -9.75 0.68
C LYS A 77 5.05 -8.26 0.47
N TRP A 78 6.12 -7.94 -0.26
CA TRP A 78 6.46 -6.55 -0.58
C TRP A 78 5.42 -5.88 -1.46
N GLY A 79 4.93 -6.55 -2.51
CA GLY A 79 3.90 -6.04 -3.40
C GLY A 79 2.58 -5.76 -2.68
N VAL A 80 2.07 -6.72 -1.89
CA VAL A 80 0.84 -6.56 -1.11
C VAL A 80 0.98 -5.45 -0.07
N THR A 81 2.12 -5.38 0.62
CA THR A 81 2.36 -4.32 1.60
C THR A 81 2.41 -2.95 0.92
N ASN A 82 3.00 -2.84 -0.27
CA ASN A 82 3.03 -1.58 -1.02
C ASN A 82 1.65 -1.23 -1.60
N PHE A 83 0.83 -2.21 -1.96
CA PHE A 83 -0.57 -1.96 -2.31
C PHE A 83 -1.35 -1.36 -1.13
N ILE A 84 -1.12 -1.82 0.10
CA ILE A 84 -1.85 -1.30 1.27
C ILE A 84 -1.27 0.03 1.74
N ALA A 85 0.05 0.09 1.89
CA ALA A 85 0.74 1.18 2.58
C ALA A 85 1.45 2.19 1.65
N GLY A 86 1.44 1.95 0.34
CA GLY A 86 2.05 2.81 -0.67
C GLY A 86 3.58 2.89 -0.60
N PHE A 87 4.11 3.95 -1.21
CA PHE A 87 5.53 4.31 -1.30
C PHE A 87 6.39 4.19 -0.02
N PRO A 88 5.90 4.46 1.21
CA PRO A 88 6.67 4.17 2.42
C PRO A 88 7.23 2.73 2.49
N THR A 89 6.53 1.76 1.88
CA THR A 89 6.98 0.37 1.78
C THR A 89 8.25 0.25 0.93
N TYR A 90 8.32 0.95 -0.20
CA TYR A 90 9.52 0.97 -1.05
C TYR A 90 10.74 1.53 -0.29
N PHE A 91 10.57 2.63 0.47
CA PHE A 91 11.68 3.17 1.28
C PHE A 91 12.13 2.19 2.37
N LYS A 92 11.18 1.48 2.99
CA LYS A 92 11.51 0.43 3.96
C LYS A 92 12.29 -0.70 3.30
N PHE A 93 11.88 -1.16 2.11
CA PHE A 93 12.63 -2.15 1.34
C PHE A 93 14.05 -1.68 1.06
N ARG A 94 14.22 -0.47 0.52
CA ARG A 94 15.55 0.09 0.22
C ARG A 94 16.42 0.21 1.46
N LYS A 95 15.85 0.58 2.61
CA LYS A 95 16.61 0.67 3.87
C LYS A 95 17.10 -0.69 4.39
N VAL A 96 16.33 -1.75 4.16
CA VAL A 96 16.64 -3.10 4.69
C VAL A 96 17.51 -3.90 3.70
N ASN A 97 17.39 -3.63 2.40
CA ASN A 97 17.91 -4.47 1.32
C ASN A 97 18.81 -3.71 0.32
N GLY A 98 19.02 -2.42 0.54
CA GLY A 98 19.82 -1.53 -0.30
C GLY A 98 21.27 -1.47 0.11
#